data_AF-A0A1I7C7H6-F1
#
_entry.id   AF-A0A1I7C7H6-F1
#
_cell.length_a   1.000
_cell.length_b   1.000
_cell.length_c   1.000
_cell.angle_alpha   90.00
_cell.angle_beta   90.00
_cell.angle_gamma   90.00
#
_symmetry.space_group_name_H-M   'P 1'
#
loop_
_entity.id
_entity.type
_entity.pdbx_description
1 polymer ?
#
loop_
_entity_poly.entity_id
_entity_poly.type
_entity_poly.pdbx_seq_one_letter_code
_entity_poly.pdbx_strand_id
1 'polypeptide(L)'
;MNENLYRLIADFQDSVQVALKLMHRSGIQMPSSSYGWIESDIPSVGELEGGIKYYKHGAGCRVELDSGIVDFDFGEQGEIGGFNSWWLTSFAGKNLTAYGFRNYDDVKEHLKKALNDGELIFPDHDLYYFANAPHTYAIEIDCRNPEDMLPSRNHDRVLTLQIHYFETADLMFKNYNKLNQKMKKNGHLSHREQFDMGIYLSTWLGFLGVVCEGFRSLKMRLLVENERPESFKELLPISDSIGKLMKEHSDSLRIFRNNVFHLRENADFIHHFFDKEVERLSWAFELHMALSDFFSQYRVFCEVHYVINGRKGESNLIKEKLSRSKKIKY
;
A
#
# COMPACT_ATOMS: atom_id res chain seq x y z
N MET A 1 -16.88 18.01 23.95
CA MET A 1 -16.80 16.70 24.61
C MET A 1 -16.16 16.91 25.96
N ASN A 2 -16.59 16.17 26.98
CA ASN A 2 -15.95 16.29 28.29
C ASN A 2 -14.47 15.89 28.18
N GLU A 3 -13.56 16.69 28.73
CA GLU A 3 -12.11 16.46 28.70
C GLU A 3 -11.71 15.10 29.25
N ASN A 4 -12.41 14.59 30.27
CA ASN A 4 -12.19 13.26 30.84
C ASN A 4 -12.46 12.14 29.83
N LEU A 5 -13.56 12.27 29.07
CA LEU A 5 -13.91 11.30 28.03
C LEU A 5 -12.92 11.36 26.87
N TYR A 6 -12.57 12.57 26.45
CA TYR A 6 -11.56 12.78 25.40
C TYR A 6 -10.23 12.15 25.78
N ARG A 7 -9.73 12.41 27.00
CA ARG A 7 -8.48 11.83 27.51
C ARG A 7 -8.52 10.30 27.52
N LEU A 8 -9.61 9.70 28.00
CA LEU A 8 -9.76 8.24 28.01
C LEU A 8 -9.75 7.64 26.60
N ILE A 9 -10.44 8.27 25.64
CA ILE A 9 -10.45 7.83 24.24
C ILE A 9 -9.07 7.96 23.61
N ALA A 10 -8.40 9.10 23.82
CA ALA A 10 -7.08 9.36 23.26
C ALA A 10 -6.03 8.37 23.79
N ASP A 11 -5.97 8.14 25.11
CA ASP A 11 -5.04 7.19 25.72
C ASP A 11 -5.31 5.74 25.25
N PHE A 12 -6.58 5.37 25.06
CA PHE A 12 -6.97 4.09 24.47
C PHE A 12 -6.47 3.96 23.03
N GLN A 13 -6.75 4.95 22.17
CA GLN A 13 -6.34 4.95 20.77
C GLN A 13 -4.81 4.94 20.63
N ASP A 14 -4.08 5.68 21.46
CA ASP A 14 -2.61 5.65 21.49
C ASP A 14 -2.10 4.25 21.84
N SER A 15 -2.72 3.56 22.80
CA SER A 15 -2.38 2.18 23.12
C SER A 15 -2.69 1.20 21.97
N VAL A 16 -3.79 1.41 21.23
CA VAL A 16 -4.10 0.64 20.01
C VAL A 16 -3.03 0.87 18.94
N GLN A 17 -2.60 2.11 18.73
CA GLN A 17 -1.52 2.44 17.78
C GLN A 17 -0.21 1.71 18.13
N VAL A 18 0.16 1.68 19.42
CA VAL A 18 1.34 0.94 19.89
C VAL A 18 1.20 -0.56 19.60
N ALA A 19 0.06 -1.16 19.92
CA ALA A 19 -0.23 -2.56 19.65
C ALA A 19 -0.14 -2.90 18.16
N LEU A 20 -0.76 -2.10 17.29
CA LEU A 20 -0.76 -2.32 15.85
C LEU A 20 0.64 -2.19 15.24
N LYS A 21 1.43 -1.20 15.67
CA LYS A 21 2.83 -1.07 15.25
C LYS A 21 3.63 -2.31 15.64
N LEU A 22 3.47 -2.80 16.88
CA LEU A 22 4.15 -4.01 17.35
C LEU A 22 3.71 -5.26 16.57
N MET A 23 2.41 -5.43 16.34
CA MET A 23 1.86 -6.50 15.51
C MET A 23 2.47 -6.47 14.11
N HIS A 24 2.46 -5.30 13.47
CA HIS A 24 2.99 -5.11 12.13
C HIS A 24 4.49 -5.42 12.04
N ARG A 25 5.29 -4.93 13.00
CA ARG A 25 6.73 -5.25 13.11
C ARG A 25 6.99 -6.73 13.38
N SER A 26 6.05 -7.41 14.02
CA SER A 26 6.12 -8.86 14.29
C SER A 26 5.77 -9.72 13.06
N GLY A 27 5.35 -9.12 11.95
CA GLY A 27 5.04 -9.83 10.71
C GLY A 27 3.55 -10.07 10.48
N ILE A 28 2.69 -9.52 11.34
CA ILE A 28 1.24 -9.54 11.11
C ILE A 28 0.90 -8.46 10.08
N GLN A 29 0.31 -8.86 8.96
CA GLN A 29 -0.14 -7.90 7.95
C GLN A 29 -1.37 -7.15 8.47
N MET A 30 -1.37 -5.83 8.30
CA MET A 30 -2.52 -5.02 8.66
C MET A 30 -3.67 -5.26 7.67
N PRO A 31 -4.90 -5.48 8.15
CA PRO A 31 -6.03 -5.79 7.31
C PRO A 31 -6.58 -4.52 6.62
N SER A 32 -7.11 -4.66 5.40
CA SER A 32 -7.84 -3.60 4.70
C SER A 32 -9.34 -3.56 5.02
N SER A 33 -9.82 -4.48 5.86
CA SER A 33 -11.21 -4.59 6.30
C SER A 33 -11.32 -5.51 7.51
N SER A 34 -12.37 -5.36 8.33
CA SER A 34 -12.66 -6.30 9.42
C SER A 34 -12.86 -7.72 8.90
N TYR A 35 -13.48 -7.88 7.74
CA TYR A 35 -13.64 -9.18 7.08
C TYR A 35 -12.29 -9.81 6.69
N GLY A 36 -11.39 -9.02 6.11
CA GLY A 36 -10.04 -9.46 5.79
C GLY A 36 -9.23 -9.86 7.03
N TRP A 37 -9.48 -9.22 8.18
CA TRP A 37 -8.92 -9.65 9.46
C TRP A 37 -9.51 -10.99 9.92
N ILE A 38 -10.82 -11.13 9.90
CA ILE A 38 -11.53 -12.34 10.32
C ILE A 38 -11.02 -13.55 9.53
N GLU A 39 -10.99 -13.44 8.20
CA GLU A 39 -10.56 -14.51 7.28
C GLU A 39 -9.04 -14.73 7.25
N SER A 40 -8.25 -13.85 7.87
CA SER A 40 -6.80 -14.02 7.86
C SER A 40 -6.37 -15.31 8.55
N ASP A 41 -5.37 -15.97 7.97
CA ASP A 41 -4.76 -17.19 8.53
C ASP A 41 -3.87 -16.92 9.76
N ILE A 42 -3.99 -15.75 10.40
CA ILE A 42 -3.21 -15.41 11.58
C ILE A 42 -3.68 -16.29 12.75
N PRO A 43 -2.77 -16.96 13.48
CA PRO A 43 -3.15 -17.77 14.64
C PRO A 43 -3.98 -16.96 15.63
N SER A 44 -4.98 -17.60 16.25
CA SER A 44 -5.83 -16.97 17.26
C SER A 44 -5.07 -16.52 18.51
N VAL A 45 -3.93 -17.14 18.80
CA VAL A 45 -3.03 -16.77 19.90
C VAL A 45 -1.59 -16.87 19.41
N GLY A 46 -0.74 -15.95 19.84
CA GLY A 46 0.69 -16.02 19.59
C GLY A 46 1.49 -14.99 20.36
N GLU A 47 2.77 -14.88 20.01
CA GLU A 47 3.71 -13.95 20.61
C GLU A 47 4.24 -12.98 19.55
N LEU A 48 4.27 -11.71 19.90
CA LEU A 48 4.87 -10.61 19.16
C LEU A 48 6.34 -10.43 19.58
N GLU A 49 7.04 -9.51 18.92
CA GLU A 49 8.38 -9.08 19.34
C GLU A 49 8.40 -8.70 20.83
N GLY A 50 9.46 -9.12 21.55
CA GLY A 50 9.57 -8.95 22.99
C GLY A 50 8.82 -9.97 23.84
N GLY A 51 8.17 -10.97 23.24
CA GLY A 51 7.40 -11.99 23.99
C GLY A 51 6.01 -11.51 24.40
N ILE A 52 5.54 -10.39 23.85
CA ILE A 52 4.23 -9.79 24.10
C ILE A 52 3.14 -10.68 23.50
N LYS A 53 2.15 -11.07 24.30
CA LYS A 53 1.08 -11.96 23.85
C LYS A 53 0.00 -11.21 23.10
N TYR A 54 -0.53 -11.85 22.06
CA TYR A 54 -1.73 -11.38 21.37
C TYR A 54 -2.78 -12.49 21.28
N TYR A 55 -4.05 -12.07 21.23
CA TYR A 55 -5.21 -12.93 21.09
C TYR A 55 -6.14 -12.32 20.05
N LYS A 56 -6.15 -12.92 18.85
CA LYS A 56 -7.11 -12.58 17.80
C LYS A 56 -8.48 -13.16 18.14
N HIS A 57 -9.50 -12.33 18.04
CA HIS A 57 -10.91 -12.68 18.22
C HIS A 57 -11.73 -11.90 17.18
N GLY A 58 -12.94 -12.34 16.87
CA GLY A 58 -13.89 -11.63 15.99
C GLY A 58 -13.25 -10.72 14.92
N ALA A 59 -13.62 -9.45 14.95
CA ALA A 59 -13.07 -8.39 14.12
C ALA A 59 -11.84 -7.71 14.75
N GLY A 60 -11.25 -8.26 15.82
CA GLY A 60 -10.33 -7.55 16.68
C GLY A 60 -9.15 -8.34 17.22
N CYS A 61 -8.40 -7.71 18.10
CA CYS A 61 -7.23 -8.28 18.74
C CYS A 61 -7.02 -7.70 20.13
N ARG A 62 -6.75 -8.57 21.09
CA ARG A 62 -6.23 -8.20 22.40
C ARG A 62 -4.72 -8.33 22.41
N VAL A 63 -4.01 -7.32 22.91
CA VAL A 63 -2.55 -7.31 23.07
C VAL A 63 -2.17 -6.97 24.51
N GLU A 64 -1.26 -7.75 25.09
CA GLU A 64 -0.78 -7.59 26.48
C GLU A 64 0.51 -6.77 26.51
N LEU A 65 0.40 -5.45 26.28
CA LEU A 65 1.56 -4.54 26.29
C LEU A 65 2.14 -4.39 27.71
N ASP A 66 3.38 -3.93 27.79
CA ASP A 66 4.03 -3.59 29.07
C ASP A 66 3.27 -2.48 29.83
N SER A 67 2.60 -1.58 29.10
CA SER A 67 1.77 -0.50 29.64
C SER A 67 0.37 -0.95 30.08
N GLY A 68 -0.02 -2.19 29.78
CA GLY A 68 -1.35 -2.72 30.06
C GLY A 68 -1.96 -3.48 28.89
N ILE A 69 -3.18 -3.97 29.10
CA ILE A 69 -3.92 -4.72 28.10
C ILE A 69 -4.74 -3.74 27.27
N VAL A 70 -4.66 -3.86 25.95
CA VAL A 70 -5.56 -3.18 25.01
C VAL A 70 -6.32 -4.21 24.20
N ASP A 71 -7.62 -3.99 24.05
CA ASP A 71 -8.52 -4.85 23.29
C ASP A 71 -9.35 -3.96 22.36
N PHE A 72 -9.36 -4.28 21.06
CA PHE A 72 -9.92 -3.42 20.03
C PHE A 72 -10.42 -4.23 18.84
N ASP A 73 -11.34 -3.64 18.08
CA ASP A 73 -11.85 -4.17 16.81
C ASP A 73 -11.46 -3.26 15.64
N PHE A 74 -11.24 -3.86 14.48
CA PHE A 74 -11.14 -3.13 13.21
C PHE A 74 -12.54 -2.76 12.72
N GLY A 75 -12.70 -1.54 12.20
CA GLY A 75 -13.91 -1.12 11.49
C GLY A 75 -14.11 -1.87 10.17
N GLU A 76 -15.26 -1.66 9.52
CA GLU A 76 -15.63 -2.37 8.30
C GLU A 76 -14.56 -2.27 7.21
N GLN A 77 -13.96 -1.10 7.02
CA GLN A 77 -12.89 -0.85 6.04
C GLN A 77 -11.49 -0.85 6.68
N GLY A 78 -11.36 -1.46 7.87
CA GLY A 78 -10.08 -1.58 8.57
C GLY A 78 -9.70 -0.34 9.37
N GLU A 79 -10.67 0.46 9.79
CA GLU A 79 -10.48 1.61 10.67
C GLU A 79 -9.94 1.16 12.04
N ILE A 80 -9.04 1.96 12.64
CA ILE A 80 -8.36 1.62 13.92
C ILE A 80 -8.66 2.60 15.05
N GLY A 81 -9.52 3.60 14.79
CA GLY A 81 -9.94 4.60 15.78
C GLY A 81 -11.25 4.29 16.48
N GLY A 82 -11.87 3.14 16.21
CA GLY A 82 -13.18 2.78 16.75
C GLY A 82 -13.12 2.37 18.22
N PHE A 83 -14.11 2.78 19.01
CA PHE A 83 -14.21 2.41 20.43
C PHE A 83 -15.66 2.21 20.87
N ASN A 84 -15.87 1.55 22.00
CA ASN A 84 -17.17 1.47 22.65
C ASN A 84 -17.01 1.55 24.18
N SER A 85 -18.13 1.64 24.92
CA SER A 85 -18.09 1.72 26.39
C SER A 85 -17.38 0.53 27.02
N TRP A 86 -17.42 -0.65 26.40
CA TRP A 86 -16.77 -1.84 26.94
C TRP A 86 -15.25 -1.79 26.77
N TRP A 87 -14.75 -1.47 25.58
CA TRP A 87 -13.31 -1.34 25.33
C TRP A 87 -12.66 -0.25 26.17
N LEU A 88 -13.29 0.92 26.30
CA LEU A 88 -12.76 2.01 27.13
C LEU A 88 -12.71 1.65 28.61
N THR A 89 -13.73 0.98 29.13
CA THR A 89 -13.79 0.61 30.57
C THR A 89 -12.87 -0.56 30.88
N SER A 90 -12.72 -1.52 29.95
CA SER A 90 -11.72 -2.58 30.02
C SER A 90 -10.31 -2.02 30.10
N PHE A 91 -9.99 -1.11 29.17
CA PHE A 91 -8.68 -0.48 29.05
C PHE A 91 -8.32 0.31 30.32
N ALA A 92 -9.25 1.15 30.80
CA ALA A 92 -9.03 1.91 32.02
C ALA A 92 -8.88 0.99 33.26
N GLY A 93 -9.63 -0.11 33.29
CA GLY A 93 -9.57 -1.11 34.35
C GLY A 93 -9.70 -0.47 35.75
N LYS A 94 -8.70 -0.71 36.61
CA LYS A 94 -8.67 -0.15 37.98
C LYS A 94 -8.45 1.37 38.01
N ASN A 95 -7.96 1.96 36.92
CA ASN A 95 -7.68 3.39 36.81
C ASN A 95 -8.88 4.20 36.28
N LEU A 96 -10.04 3.59 36.08
CA LEU A 96 -11.23 4.27 35.57
C LEU A 96 -11.62 5.53 36.38
N THR A 97 -11.46 5.49 37.69
CA THR A 97 -11.72 6.64 38.57
C THR A 97 -10.69 7.76 38.40
N ALA A 98 -9.45 7.46 38.01
CA ALA A 98 -8.44 8.46 37.67
C ALA A 98 -8.77 9.21 36.37
N TYR A 99 -9.52 8.57 35.47
CA TYR A 99 -10.11 9.25 34.32
C TYR A 99 -11.33 10.10 34.69
N GLY A 100 -11.88 9.98 35.90
CA GLY A 100 -13.05 10.72 36.35
C GLY A 100 -14.38 9.99 36.17
N PHE A 101 -14.36 8.68 35.90
CA PHE A 101 -15.56 7.87 35.74
C PHE A 101 -15.75 6.89 36.90
N ARG A 102 -16.99 6.71 37.35
CA ARG A 102 -17.31 5.82 38.47
C ARG A 102 -17.37 4.36 38.05
N ASN A 103 -17.94 4.08 36.89
CA ASN A 103 -18.21 2.74 36.39
C ASN A 103 -18.52 2.76 34.89
N TYR A 104 -18.88 1.60 34.37
CA TYR A 104 -19.25 1.41 32.97
C TYR A 104 -20.44 2.28 32.51
N ASP A 105 -21.49 2.36 33.32
CA ASP A 105 -22.69 3.12 32.96
C ASP A 105 -22.38 4.62 32.84
N ASP A 106 -21.50 5.15 33.71
CA ASP A 106 -21.02 6.53 33.65
C ASP A 106 -20.33 6.85 32.32
N VAL A 107 -19.42 5.96 31.86
CA VAL A 107 -18.77 6.10 30.54
C VAL A 107 -19.81 6.03 29.42
N LYS A 108 -20.73 5.07 29.49
CA LYS A 108 -21.78 4.88 28.48
C LYS A 108 -22.71 6.10 28.37
N GLU A 109 -23.07 6.72 29.49
CA GLU A 109 -23.86 7.96 29.51
C GLU A 109 -23.10 9.12 28.85
N HIS A 110 -21.81 9.27 29.15
CA HIS A 110 -20.98 10.31 28.53
C HIS A 110 -20.79 10.11 27.02
N LEU A 111 -20.61 8.85 26.57
CA LEU A 111 -20.56 8.52 25.13
C LEU A 111 -21.88 8.86 24.43
N LYS A 112 -23.02 8.49 25.02
CA LYS A 112 -24.35 8.84 24.47
C LYS A 112 -24.55 10.35 24.39
N LYS A 113 -24.12 11.10 25.42
CA LYS A 113 -24.17 12.56 25.41
C LYS A 113 -23.32 13.12 24.26
N ALA A 114 -22.08 12.68 24.11
CA ALA A 114 -21.19 13.13 23.04
C ALA A 114 -21.71 12.77 21.64
N LEU A 115 -22.37 11.61 21.48
CA LEU A 115 -23.08 11.26 20.25
C LEU A 115 -24.25 12.22 19.97
N ASN A 116 -25.09 12.48 20.97
CA ASN A 116 -26.23 13.39 20.84
C ASN A 116 -25.82 14.84 20.54
N ASP A 117 -24.67 15.26 21.07
CA ASP A 117 -24.09 16.58 20.82
C ASP A 117 -23.39 16.68 19.45
N GLY A 118 -23.34 15.58 18.67
CA GLY A 118 -22.73 15.54 17.34
C GLY A 118 -21.20 15.51 17.35
N GLU A 119 -20.59 15.20 18.50
CA GLU A 119 -19.13 15.14 18.69
C GLU A 119 -18.56 13.77 18.33
N LEU A 120 -19.41 12.74 18.38
CA LEU A 120 -19.14 11.39 17.92
C LEU A 120 -20.10 11.00 16.80
N ILE A 121 -19.69 10.04 15.98
CA ILE A 121 -20.55 9.31 15.03
C ILE A 121 -20.57 7.83 15.37
N PHE A 122 -21.62 7.14 14.93
CA PHE A 122 -21.83 5.70 15.17
C PHE A 122 -22.33 5.01 13.89
N PRO A 123 -21.49 4.95 12.85
CA PRO A 123 -21.91 4.58 11.49
C PRO A 123 -22.35 3.12 11.38
N ASP A 124 -21.67 2.21 12.08
CA ASP A 124 -21.82 0.75 11.88
C ASP A 124 -22.51 0.05 13.06
N HIS A 125 -23.13 0.82 13.97
CA HIS A 125 -23.77 0.33 15.20
C HIS A 125 -22.89 -0.51 16.16
N ASP A 126 -21.59 -0.64 15.90
CA ASP A 126 -20.65 -1.41 16.73
C ASP A 126 -19.60 -0.53 17.41
N LEU A 127 -19.09 0.51 16.72
CA LEU A 127 -18.00 1.37 17.19
C LEU A 127 -18.31 2.86 17.00
N TYR A 128 -17.97 3.66 18.01
CA TYR A 128 -17.97 5.12 17.95
C TYR A 128 -16.67 5.64 17.34
N TYR A 129 -16.77 6.77 16.65
CA TYR A 129 -15.64 7.53 16.11
C TYR A 129 -15.83 9.02 16.39
N PHE A 130 -14.75 9.80 16.38
CA PHE A 130 -14.86 11.26 16.42
C PHE A 130 -15.58 11.79 15.18
N ALA A 131 -16.56 12.67 15.38
CA ALA A 131 -17.20 13.37 14.27
C ALA A 131 -16.22 14.35 13.61
N ASN A 132 -16.32 14.51 12.29
CA ASN A 132 -15.49 15.44 11.50
C ASN A 132 -13.97 15.21 11.59
N ALA A 133 -13.53 14.05 12.07
CA ALA A 133 -12.15 13.61 12.00
C ALA A 133 -12.00 12.60 10.85
N PRO A 134 -10.92 12.65 10.07
CA PRO A 134 -10.65 11.60 9.09
C PRO A 134 -10.41 10.27 9.83
N HIS A 135 -10.94 9.18 9.27
CA HIS A 135 -10.63 7.84 9.76
C HIS A 135 -9.15 7.54 9.54
N THR A 136 -8.59 6.77 10.46
CA THR A 136 -7.26 6.17 10.33
C THR A 136 -7.44 4.70 10.02
N TYR A 137 -6.67 4.18 9.06
CA TYR A 137 -6.78 2.81 8.58
C TYR A 137 -5.58 1.97 8.99
N ALA A 138 -5.80 0.69 9.29
CA ALA A 138 -4.74 -0.22 9.71
C ALA A 138 -3.62 -0.33 8.66
N ILE A 139 -3.97 -0.33 7.37
CA ILE A 139 -3.01 -0.39 6.27
C ILE A 139 -2.10 0.84 6.18
N GLU A 140 -2.45 1.93 6.84
CA GLU A 140 -1.69 3.18 6.85
C GLU A 140 -0.77 3.29 8.07
N ILE A 141 -0.74 2.28 8.96
CA ILE A 141 0.09 2.31 10.16
C ILE A 141 1.57 2.55 9.79
N ASP A 142 2.15 3.61 10.37
CA ASP A 142 3.57 3.89 10.22
C ASP A 142 4.36 3.22 11.34
N CYS A 143 5.06 2.13 11.01
CA CYS A 143 5.90 1.38 11.94
C CYS A 143 7.39 1.67 11.80
N ARG A 144 7.74 2.71 11.03
CA ARG A 144 9.11 3.15 10.81
C ARG A 144 9.72 3.70 12.09
N ASN A 145 11.03 3.50 12.22
CA ASN A 145 11.82 4.25 13.19
C ASN A 145 11.96 5.70 12.68
N PRO A 146 12.13 6.70 13.56
CA PRO A 146 12.23 8.11 13.14
C PRO A 146 13.31 8.40 12.08
N GLU A 147 14.41 7.65 12.11
CA GLU A 147 15.54 7.78 11.17
C GLU A 147 15.36 6.96 9.87
N ASP A 148 14.27 6.19 9.73
CA ASP A 148 14.04 5.35 8.57
C ASP A 148 13.50 6.17 7.38
N MET A 149 14.39 6.43 6.43
CA MET A 149 14.11 7.20 5.22
C MET A 149 13.22 6.48 4.22
N LEU A 150 13.11 5.14 4.26
CA LEU A 150 12.26 4.43 3.30
C LEU A 150 10.79 4.56 3.74
N PRO A 151 9.89 5.14 2.92
CA PRO A 151 8.47 5.26 3.28
C PRO A 151 7.84 3.91 3.61
N SER A 152 6.70 3.91 4.33
CA SER A 152 5.93 2.68 4.47
C SER A 152 5.46 2.20 3.09
N ARG A 153 5.38 0.88 2.90
CA ARG A 153 5.12 0.25 1.61
C ARG A 153 3.92 0.84 0.86
N ASN A 154 2.86 1.16 1.59
CA ASN A 154 1.63 1.70 1.02
C ASN A 154 1.71 3.22 0.72
N HIS A 155 2.68 3.92 1.30
CA HIS A 155 2.95 5.33 1.04
C HIS A 155 4.15 5.56 0.11
N ASP A 156 4.85 4.51 -0.30
CA ASP A 156 5.98 4.64 -1.23
C ASP A 156 5.49 4.87 -2.67
N ARG A 157 5.57 6.13 -3.10
CA ARG A 157 5.15 6.57 -4.43
C ARG A 157 5.90 5.88 -5.58
N VAL A 158 7.11 5.35 -5.34
CA VAL A 158 7.83 4.55 -6.34
C VAL A 158 7.16 3.20 -6.53
N LEU A 159 6.74 2.55 -5.44
CA LEU A 159 5.96 1.31 -5.49
C LEU A 159 4.56 1.55 -6.06
N THR A 160 3.93 2.70 -5.75
CA THR A 160 2.66 3.10 -6.39
C THR A 160 2.82 3.22 -7.91
N LEU A 161 3.87 3.91 -8.36
CA LEU A 161 4.18 4.06 -9.79
C LEU A 161 4.37 2.70 -10.46
N GLN A 162 5.07 1.80 -9.79
CA GLN A 162 5.29 0.45 -10.25
C GLN A 162 3.99 -0.36 -10.34
N ILE A 163 3.30 -0.54 -9.20
CA ILE A 163 2.19 -1.48 -9.05
C ILE A 163 1.00 -1.07 -9.92
N HIS A 164 0.65 0.22 -9.94
CA HIS A 164 -0.56 0.66 -10.62
C HIS A 164 -0.35 0.97 -12.11
N TYR A 165 0.87 1.38 -12.50
CA TYR A 165 1.12 1.86 -13.87
C TYR A 165 2.10 0.96 -14.63
N PHE A 166 3.28 0.68 -14.07
CA PHE A 166 4.28 -0.12 -14.77
C PHE A 166 3.87 -1.58 -14.94
N GLU A 167 3.34 -2.24 -13.91
CA GLU A 167 2.88 -3.64 -14.02
C GLU A 167 1.73 -3.78 -15.03
N THR A 168 0.88 -2.76 -15.16
CA THR A 168 -0.14 -2.69 -16.22
C THR A 168 0.51 -2.58 -17.59
N ALA A 169 1.50 -1.70 -17.76
CA ALA A 169 2.28 -1.59 -19.01
C ALA A 169 2.95 -2.93 -19.36
N ASP A 170 3.55 -3.59 -18.37
CA ASP A 170 4.29 -4.84 -18.52
C ASP A 170 3.38 -6.02 -18.90
N LEU A 171 2.18 -6.10 -18.32
CA LEU A 171 1.17 -7.08 -18.73
C LEU A 171 0.78 -6.90 -20.21
N MET A 172 0.54 -5.67 -20.64
CA MET A 172 0.18 -5.38 -22.03
C MET A 172 1.35 -5.65 -22.98
N PHE A 173 2.57 -5.28 -22.59
CA PHE A 173 3.80 -5.58 -23.32
C PHE A 173 3.99 -7.09 -23.54
N LYS A 174 3.85 -7.89 -22.48
CA LYS A 174 3.97 -9.35 -22.54
C LYS A 174 2.95 -9.96 -23.51
N ASN A 175 1.70 -9.51 -23.45
CA ASN A 175 0.64 -9.99 -24.34
C ASN A 175 0.86 -9.57 -25.80
N TYR A 176 1.28 -8.32 -26.03
CA TYR A 176 1.70 -7.85 -27.36
C TYR A 176 2.83 -8.71 -27.92
N ASN A 177 3.87 -8.96 -27.14
CA ASN A 177 5.02 -9.76 -27.57
C ASN A 177 4.64 -11.20 -27.90
N LYS A 178 3.75 -11.81 -27.12
CA LYS A 178 3.23 -13.15 -27.38
C LYS A 178 2.52 -13.22 -28.74
N LEU A 179 1.67 -12.25 -29.07
CA LEU A 179 1.00 -12.19 -30.37
C LEU A 179 1.97 -11.86 -31.52
N ASN A 180 2.92 -10.95 -31.29
CA ASN A 180 3.97 -10.63 -32.26
C ASN A 180 4.83 -11.85 -32.61
N GLN A 181 5.23 -12.64 -31.60
CA GLN A 181 5.94 -13.90 -31.81
C GLN A 181 5.09 -14.92 -32.57
N LYS A 182 3.79 -15.04 -32.25
CA LYS A 182 2.86 -15.90 -32.98
C LYS A 182 2.76 -15.50 -34.45
N MET A 183 2.62 -14.20 -34.73
CA MET A 183 2.59 -13.66 -36.10
C MET A 183 3.88 -14.01 -36.85
N LYS A 184 5.05 -13.78 -36.24
CA LYS A 184 6.35 -14.11 -36.85
C LYS A 184 6.51 -15.61 -37.14
N LYS A 185 5.99 -16.48 -36.26
CA LYS A 185 6.09 -17.93 -36.40
C LYS A 185 5.11 -18.50 -37.44
N ASN A 186 3.87 -18.05 -37.42
CA ASN A 186 2.80 -18.65 -38.21
C ASN A 186 2.52 -17.90 -39.52
N GLY A 187 3.04 -16.68 -39.66
CA GLY A 187 2.75 -15.78 -40.79
C GLY A 187 1.34 -15.17 -40.76
N HIS A 188 0.51 -15.52 -39.77
CA HIS A 188 -0.84 -15.00 -39.64
C HIS A 188 -1.31 -14.91 -38.18
N LEU A 189 -2.27 -14.02 -37.94
CA LEU A 189 -3.09 -13.93 -36.73
C LEU A 189 -4.57 -14.00 -37.11
N SER A 190 -5.41 -14.56 -36.24
CA SER A 190 -6.86 -14.44 -36.42
C SER A 190 -7.31 -12.98 -36.36
N HIS A 191 -8.47 -12.66 -36.94
CA HIS A 191 -9.02 -11.30 -36.90
C HIS A 191 -9.12 -10.76 -35.45
N ARG A 192 -9.55 -11.62 -34.51
CA ARG A 192 -9.63 -11.25 -33.09
C ARG A 192 -8.27 -10.92 -32.51
N GLU A 193 -7.25 -11.74 -32.81
CA GLU A 193 -5.88 -11.51 -32.32
C GLU A 193 -5.24 -10.27 -32.92
N GLN A 194 -5.56 -9.91 -34.17
CA GLN A 194 -5.09 -8.65 -34.76
C GLN A 194 -5.66 -7.45 -33.99
N PHE A 195 -6.94 -7.50 -33.63
CA PHE A 195 -7.58 -6.47 -32.81
C PHE A 195 -6.96 -6.39 -31.41
N ASP A 196 -6.81 -7.55 -30.74
CA ASP A 196 -6.20 -7.63 -29.41
C ASP A 196 -4.73 -7.13 -29.44
N MET A 197 -3.96 -7.46 -30.48
CA MET A 197 -2.58 -6.97 -30.66
C MET A 197 -2.52 -5.43 -30.71
N GLY A 198 -3.46 -4.79 -31.40
CA GLY A 198 -3.56 -3.33 -31.45
C GLY A 198 -3.92 -2.71 -30.10
N ILE A 199 -4.82 -3.34 -29.34
CA ILE A 199 -5.18 -2.92 -27.97
C ILE A 199 -3.96 -3.02 -27.06
N TYR A 200 -3.28 -4.16 -27.05
CA TYR A 200 -2.12 -4.38 -26.19
C TYR A 200 -1.00 -3.40 -26.51
N LEU A 201 -0.69 -3.17 -27.79
CA LEU A 201 0.32 -2.21 -28.21
C LEU A 201 -0.02 -0.79 -27.74
N SER A 202 -1.24 -0.33 -28.02
CA SER A 202 -1.66 1.03 -27.69
C SER A 202 -1.70 1.26 -26.18
N THR A 203 -2.22 0.29 -25.43
CA THR A 203 -2.35 0.36 -23.97
C THR A 203 -0.98 0.28 -23.31
N TRP A 204 -0.08 -0.60 -23.78
CA TRP A 204 1.30 -0.67 -23.31
C TRP A 204 2.01 0.68 -23.46
N LEU A 205 2.04 1.25 -24.66
CA LEU A 205 2.70 2.53 -24.92
C LEU A 205 2.03 3.68 -24.14
N GLY A 206 0.70 3.65 -23.99
CA GLY A 206 -0.04 4.59 -23.16
C GLY A 206 0.44 4.59 -21.71
N PHE A 207 0.43 3.42 -21.06
CA PHE A 207 0.90 3.29 -19.67
C PHE A 207 2.40 3.55 -19.53
N LEU A 208 3.23 3.12 -20.49
CA LEU A 208 4.66 3.44 -20.49
C LEU A 208 4.90 4.96 -20.49
N GLY A 209 4.09 5.72 -21.23
CA GLY A 209 4.09 7.18 -21.19
C GLY A 209 3.71 7.76 -19.82
N VAL A 210 2.71 7.18 -19.15
CA VAL A 210 2.35 7.57 -17.77
C VAL A 210 3.48 7.28 -16.79
N VAL A 211 4.13 6.11 -16.92
CA VAL A 211 5.28 5.75 -16.09
C VAL A 211 6.42 6.74 -16.26
N CYS A 212 6.71 7.16 -17.49
CA CYS A 212 7.71 8.18 -17.78
C CYS A 212 7.41 9.52 -17.09
N GLU A 213 6.16 9.97 -17.15
CA GLU A 213 5.75 11.21 -16.46
C GLU A 213 5.86 11.08 -14.94
N GLY A 214 5.42 9.95 -14.38
CA GLY A 214 5.58 9.66 -12.96
C GLY A 214 7.04 9.67 -12.52
N PHE A 215 7.92 9.02 -13.29
CA PHE A 215 9.36 8.97 -13.04
C PHE A 215 10.00 10.37 -13.01
N ARG A 216 9.61 11.26 -13.94
CA ARG A 216 10.05 12.67 -13.91
C ARG A 216 9.47 13.45 -12.75
N SER A 217 8.16 13.27 -12.49
CA SER A 217 7.44 14.02 -11.46
C SER A 217 7.96 13.70 -10.06
N LEU A 218 8.39 12.45 -9.85
CA LEU A 218 9.09 12.01 -8.64
C LEU A 218 10.53 12.50 -8.56
N LYS A 219 11.08 13.08 -9.63
CA LYS A 219 12.51 13.42 -9.74
C LYS A 219 13.38 12.23 -9.34
N MET A 220 13.10 11.05 -9.90
CA MET A 220 13.56 9.74 -9.38
C MET A 220 15.03 9.71 -8.96
N ARG A 221 15.93 10.26 -9.77
CA ARG A 221 17.35 10.33 -9.44
C ARG A 221 17.62 11.05 -8.11
N LEU A 222 17.04 12.23 -7.92
CA LEU A 222 17.19 13.02 -6.70
C LEU A 222 16.49 12.35 -5.50
N LEU A 223 15.35 11.70 -5.73
CA LEU A 223 14.63 10.94 -4.71
C LEU A 223 15.49 9.76 -4.21
N VAL A 224 16.09 8.99 -5.10
CA VAL A 224 17.00 7.89 -4.73
C VAL A 224 18.23 8.40 -4.01
N GLU A 225 18.78 9.54 -4.44
CA GLU A 225 20.02 10.11 -3.89
C GLU A 225 19.83 10.70 -2.48
N ASN A 226 18.69 11.35 -2.22
CA ASN A 226 18.49 12.20 -1.03
C ASN A 226 17.37 11.74 -0.10
N GLU A 227 16.43 10.92 -0.57
CA GLU A 227 15.21 10.55 0.17
C GLU A 227 15.08 9.03 0.33
N ARG A 228 16.14 8.26 0.04
CA ARG A 228 16.17 6.80 0.23
C ARG A 228 17.41 6.38 1.03
N PRO A 229 17.37 5.19 1.66
CA PRO A 229 18.54 4.65 2.37
C PRO A 229 19.76 4.54 1.46
N GLU A 230 20.97 4.63 2.04
CA GLU A 230 22.23 4.67 1.30
C GLU A 230 22.39 3.52 0.27
N SER A 231 21.92 2.32 0.61
CA SER A 231 21.97 1.15 -0.28
C SER A 231 21.24 1.37 -1.61
N PHE A 232 20.22 2.23 -1.66
CA PHE A 232 19.46 2.51 -2.88
C PHE A 232 20.28 3.32 -3.90
N LYS A 233 21.40 3.94 -3.51
CA LYS A 233 22.26 4.67 -4.45
C LYS A 233 22.86 3.78 -5.53
N GLU A 234 22.89 2.46 -5.33
CA GLU A 234 23.21 1.47 -6.37
C GLU A 234 22.28 1.55 -7.59
N LEU A 235 21.08 2.13 -7.45
CA LEU A 235 20.12 2.34 -8.53
C LEU A 235 20.38 3.59 -9.37
N LEU A 236 21.29 4.49 -8.95
CA LEU A 236 21.56 5.75 -9.64
C LEU A 236 22.03 5.56 -11.09
N PRO A 237 22.94 4.62 -11.41
CA PRO A 237 23.35 4.37 -12.80
C PRO A 237 22.17 3.97 -13.71
N ILE A 238 21.24 3.16 -13.19
CA ILE A 238 20.05 2.73 -13.92
C ILE A 238 19.09 3.91 -14.11
N SER A 239 18.86 4.69 -13.06
CA SER A 239 18.06 5.91 -13.13
C SER A 239 18.62 6.93 -14.12
N ASP A 240 19.94 7.08 -14.20
CA ASP A 240 20.60 7.98 -15.15
C ASP A 240 20.47 7.48 -16.59
N SER A 241 20.56 6.16 -16.81
CA SER A 241 20.33 5.53 -18.11
C SER A 241 18.89 5.76 -18.60
N ILE A 242 17.91 5.52 -17.73
CA ILE A 242 16.49 5.82 -18.02
C ILE A 242 16.30 7.30 -18.35
N GLY A 243 16.93 8.19 -17.58
CA GLY A 243 16.87 9.63 -17.83
C GLY A 243 17.44 10.03 -19.19
N LYS A 244 18.49 9.35 -19.67
CA LYS A 244 19.04 9.55 -21.03
C LYS A 244 18.08 9.05 -22.10
N LEU A 245 17.60 7.81 -22.00
CA LEU A 245 16.61 7.25 -22.94
C LEU A 245 15.37 8.13 -23.05
N MET A 246 14.87 8.63 -21.93
CA MET A 246 13.70 9.49 -21.92
C MET A 246 13.92 10.82 -22.67
N LYS A 247 15.14 11.35 -22.80
CA LYS A 247 15.38 12.60 -23.54
C LYS A 247 15.18 12.46 -25.05
N GLU A 248 15.21 11.25 -25.59
CA GLU A 248 15.19 11.02 -27.04
C GLU A 248 13.77 11.17 -27.62
N HIS A 249 12.80 10.40 -27.11
CA HIS A 249 11.48 10.29 -27.74
C HIS A 249 10.28 10.34 -26.79
N SER A 250 10.50 10.70 -25.52
CA SER A 250 9.43 10.63 -24.53
C SER A 250 8.31 11.66 -24.72
N ASP A 251 8.57 12.78 -25.40
CA ASP A 251 7.51 13.72 -25.80
C ASP A 251 6.60 13.13 -26.89
N SER A 252 7.17 12.39 -27.84
CA SER A 252 6.37 11.64 -28.82
C SER A 252 5.49 10.59 -28.13
N LEU A 253 6.02 9.89 -27.11
CA LEU A 253 5.26 8.92 -26.32
C LEU A 253 4.14 9.59 -25.50
N ARG A 254 4.41 10.78 -24.94
CA ARG A 254 3.40 11.59 -24.23
C ARG A 254 2.25 12.00 -25.15
N ILE A 255 2.55 12.45 -26.36
CA ILE A 255 1.55 12.81 -27.37
C ILE A 255 0.75 11.57 -27.78
N PHE A 256 1.41 10.44 -28.03
CA PHE A 256 0.75 9.18 -28.36
C PHE A 256 -0.24 8.76 -27.27
N ARG A 257 0.21 8.75 -26.01
CA ARG A 257 -0.62 8.41 -24.85
C ARG A 257 -1.90 9.26 -24.77
N ASN A 258 -1.80 10.57 -24.94
CA ASN A 258 -2.97 11.45 -24.86
C ASN A 258 -4.06 11.02 -25.86
N ASN A 259 -3.66 10.51 -27.02
CA ASN A 259 -4.57 9.99 -28.05
C ASN A 259 -5.01 8.53 -27.81
N VAL A 260 -4.49 7.85 -26.77
CA VAL A 260 -4.96 6.52 -26.35
C VAL A 260 -6.02 6.64 -25.27
N PHE A 261 -5.82 7.52 -24.29
CA PHE A 261 -6.74 7.65 -23.14
C PHE A 261 -7.85 8.70 -23.34
N HIS A 262 -7.74 9.54 -24.38
CA HIS A 262 -8.81 10.45 -24.78
C HIS A 262 -9.38 10.06 -26.14
N LEU A 263 -10.66 10.36 -26.36
CA LEU A 263 -11.31 10.13 -27.66
C LEU A 263 -10.53 10.89 -28.74
N ARG A 264 -10.12 10.17 -29.77
CA ARG A 264 -9.26 10.73 -30.83
C ARG A 264 -10.06 11.63 -31.74
N GLU A 265 -9.50 12.79 -32.02
CA GLU A 265 -9.97 13.69 -33.07
C GLU A 265 -9.16 13.54 -34.37
N ASN A 266 -7.90 13.09 -34.29
CA ASN A 266 -6.99 12.92 -35.44
C ASN A 266 -6.09 11.68 -35.29
N ALA A 267 -5.87 10.93 -36.38
CA ALA A 267 -5.01 9.76 -36.47
C ALA A 267 -3.52 10.07 -36.77
N ASP A 268 -3.17 11.28 -37.21
CA ASP A 268 -1.82 11.67 -37.64
C ASP A 268 -0.75 11.43 -36.56
N PHE A 269 -1.10 11.59 -35.28
CA PHE A 269 -0.19 11.39 -34.15
C PHE A 269 0.26 9.93 -33.98
N ILE A 270 -0.57 8.97 -34.40
CA ILE A 270 -0.23 7.55 -34.39
C ILE A 270 0.79 7.27 -35.50
N HIS A 271 0.53 7.78 -36.69
CA HIS A 271 1.45 7.66 -37.82
C HIS A 271 2.81 8.29 -37.50
N HIS A 272 2.81 9.45 -36.82
CA HIS A 272 4.03 10.09 -36.38
C HIS A 272 4.83 9.23 -35.40
N PHE A 273 4.20 8.59 -34.41
CA PHE A 273 4.94 7.75 -33.46
C PHE A 273 5.59 6.54 -34.16
N PHE A 274 4.86 5.89 -35.07
CA PHE A 274 5.32 4.71 -35.82
C PHE A 274 6.08 5.03 -37.11
N ASP A 275 6.63 6.23 -37.22
CA ASP A 275 7.53 6.60 -38.32
C ASP A 275 8.71 5.63 -38.39
N LYS A 276 8.94 5.07 -39.59
CA LYS A 276 9.94 4.04 -39.83
C LYS A 276 11.36 4.58 -39.77
N GLU A 277 11.56 5.88 -39.93
CA GLU A 277 12.91 6.48 -39.95
C GLU A 277 13.47 6.73 -38.54
N VAL A 278 12.63 6.72 -37.50
CA VAL A 278 13.00 7.15 -36.14
C VAL A 278 13.00 5.97 -35.13
N GLU A 279 12.69 4.75 -35.57
CA GLU A 279 12.71 3.50 -34.79
C GLU A 279 12.13 3.58 -33.34
N ARG A 280 11.15 4.47 -33.10
CA ARG A 280 10.64 4.78 -31.76
C ARG A 280 10.03 3.58 -31.02
N LEU A 281 9.53 2.60 -31.76
CA LEU A 281 9.06 1.36 -31.15
C LEU A 281 10.21 0.61 -30.49
N SER A 282 11.37 0.48 -31.16
CA SER A 282 12.56 -0.17 -30.59
C SER A 282 13.06 0.57 -29.36
N TRP A 283 13.12 1.90 -29.43
CA TRP A 283 13.40 2.74 -28.27
C TRP A 283 12.43 2.49 -27.10
N ALA A 284 11.13 2.37 -27.37
CA ALA A 284 10.13 2.10 -26.33
C ALA A 284 10.33 0.72 -25.68
N PHE A 285 10.77 -0.28 -26.45
CA PHE A 285 11.19 -1.58 -25.92
C PHE A 285 12.38 -1.43 -24.96
N GLU A 286 13.43 -0.72 -25.37
CA GLU A 286 14.61 -0.50 -24.53
C GLU A 286 14.28 0.24 -23.23
N LEU A 287 13.47 1.30 -23.33
CA LEU A 287 12.97 2.04 -22.18
C LEU A 287 12.16 1.16 -21.23
N HIS A 288 11.28 0.32 -21.77
CA HIS A 288 10.49 -0.63 -20.98
C HIS A 288 11.39 -1.59 -20.20
N MET A 289 12.42 -2.13 -20.85
CA MET A 289 13.36 -3.04 -20.20
C MET A 289 14.17 -2.35 -19.10
N ALA A 290 14.64 -1.12 -19.34
CA ALA A 290 15.36 -0.34 -18.34
C ALA A 290 14.49 -0.02 -17.11
N LEU A 291 13.22 0.37 -17.32
CA LEU A 291 12.25 0.58 -16.24
C LEU A 291 11.95 -0.73 -15.49
N SER A 292 11.81 -1.85 -16.21
CA SER A 292 11.60 -3.18 -15.61
C SER A 292 12.73 -3.54 -14.64
N ASP A 293 13.98 -3.34 -15.07
CA ASP A 293 15.16 -3.60 -14.25
C ASP A 293 15.19 -2.70 -13.02
N PHE A 294 15.02 -1.38 -13.19
CA PHE A 294 14.96 -0.43 -12.07
C PHE A 294 13.91 -0.82 -11.03
N PHE A 295 12.67 -1.04 -11.46
CA PHE A 295 11.57 -1.37 -10.55
C PHE A 295 11.73 -2.76 -9.90
N SER A 296 12.37 -3.70 -10.60
CA SER A 296 12.71 -5.00 -10.02
C SER A 296 13.73 -4.84 -8.90
N GLN A 297 14.85 -4.15 -9.16
CA GLN A 297 15.89 -3.92 -8.17
C GLN A 297 15.39 -3.08 -7.00
N TYR A 298 14.60 -2.03 -7.26
CA TYR A 298 13.98 -1.22 -6.22
C TYR A 298 13.15 -2.05 -5.23
N ARG A 299 12.34 -3.00 -5.73
CA ARG A 299 11.61 -3.94 -4.85
C ARG A 299 12.54 -4.80 -4.01
N VAL A 300 13.64 -5.28 -4.58
CA VAL A 300 14.64 -6.08 -3.85
C VAL A 300 15.24 -5.25 -2.72
N PHE A 301 15.64 -4.01 -2.98
CA PHE A 301 16.14 -3.10 -1.94
C PHE A 301 15.09 -2.83 -0.86
N CYS A 302 13.81 -2.63 -1.22
CA CYS A 302 12.74 -2.50 -0.24
C CYS A 302 12.61 -3.74 0.64
N GLU A 303 12.55 -4.95 0.06
CA GLU A 303 12.41 -6.20 0.82
C GLU A 303 13.59 -6.43 1.78
N VAL A 304 14.82 -6.19 1.32
CA VAL A 304 16.02 -6.27 2.16
C VAL A 304 15.94 -5.27 3.31
N HIS A 305 15.57 -4.02 3.02
CA HIS A 305 15.42 -2.97 4.02
C HIS A 305 14.35 -3.30 5.06
N TYR A 306 13.19 -3.81 4.62
CA TYR A 306 12.11 -4.20 5.53
C TYR A 306 12.55 -5.29 6.51
N VAL A 307 13.26 -6.30 6.02
CA VAL A 307 13.75 -7.40 6.86
C VAL A 307 14.80 -6.91 7.86
N ILE A 308 15.78 -6.12 7.42
CA ILE A 308 16.87 -5.63 8.27
C ILE A 308 16.35 -4.69 9.37
N ASN A 309 15.35 -3.86 9.07
CA ASN A 309 14.82 -2.86 10.01
C ASN A 309 13.64 -3.36 10.86
N GLY A 310 13.34 -4.66 10.81
CA GLY A 310 12.26 -5.27 11.59
C GLY A 310 10.85 -4.87 11.14
N ARG A 311 10.69 -4.39 9.90
CA ARG A 311 9.40 -4.04 9.28
C ARG A 311 8.76 -5.27 8.63
N LYS A 312 8.66 -6.36 9.40
CA LYS A 312 8.34 -7.70 8.87
C LYS A 312 6.97 -7.77 8.19
N GLY A 313 5.98 -7.00 8.66
CA GLY A 313 4.63 -6.97 8.08
C GLY A 313 4.57 -6.36 6.68
N GLU A 314 5.59 -5.59 6.29
CA GLU A 314 5.71 -5.00 4.95
C GLU A 314 6.39 -5.94 3.93
N SER A 315 7.11 -6.96 4.42
CA SER A 315 7.88 -7.87 3.57
C SER A 315 7.03 -9.00 3.01
N ASN A 316 7.04 -9.14 1.69
CA ASN A 316 6.43 -10.29 1.02
C ASN A 316 7.21 -11.59 1.29
N LEU A 317 8.53 -11.51 1.50
CA LEU A 317 9.35 -12.68 1.82
C LEU A 317 8.93 -13.33 3.14
N ILE A 318 8.63 -12.53 4.16
CA ILE A 318 8.12 -13.02 5.44
C ILE A 318 6.72 -13.63 5.27
N LYS A 319 5.84 -12.98 4.51
CA LYS A 319 4.51 -13.50 4.17
C LYS A 319 4.59 -14.89 3.53
N GLU A 320 5.43 -15.06 2.51
CA GLU A 320 5.59 -16.35 1.82
C GLU A 320 6.19 -17.43 2.71
N LYS A 321 7.13 -17.08 3.60
CA LYS A 321 7.69 -18.04 4.55
C LYS A 321 6.63 -18.55 5.52
N LEU A 322 5.79 -17.65 6.04
CA LEU A 322 4.68 -18.01 6.93
C LEU A 322 3.65 -18.90 6.24
N SER A 323 3.37 -18.68 4.95
CA SER A 323 2.44 -19.54 4.19
C SER A 323 3.06 -20.90 3.83
N ARG A 324 4.33 -20.96 3.42
CA ARG A 324 5.03 -22.21 3.08
C ARG A 324 5.28 -23.11 4.28
N SER A 325 5.65 -22.56 5.44
CA SER A 325 5.84 -23.34 6.68
C SER A 325 4.57 -24.08 7.11
N LYS A 326 3.39 -23.62 6.69
CA LYS A 326 2.11 -24.26 7.00
C LYS A 326 1.76 -25.39 6.04
N LYS A 327 2.12 -25.30 4.75
CA LYS A 327 1.92 -26.40 3.78
C LYS A 327 2.68 -27.69 4.13
N ILE A 328 3.73 -27.59 4.93
CA ILE A 328 4.55 -28.74 5.37
C ILE A 328 3.95 -29.42 6.61
N LYS A 329 2.98 -28.78 7.28
CA LYS A 329 2.35 -29.28 8.52
C LYS A 329 1.00 -29.99 8.30
N TYR A 330 0.61 -30.26 7.06
CA TYR A 330 -0.60 -31.01 6.71
C TYR A 330 -0.26 -32.28 5.93
#